data_AF-A0A7H8KUX5-F1
#
_entry.id   AF-A0A7H8KUX5-F1
#
_cell.length_a   1.000
_cell.length_b   1.000
_cell.length_c   1.000
_cell.angle_alpha   90.00
_cell.angle_beta   90.00
_cell.angle_gamma   90.00
#
_symmetry.space_group_name_H-M   'P 1'
#
loop_
_entity.id
_entity.type
_entity.pdbx_description
1 polymer ?
#
loop_
_entity_poly.entity_id
_entity_poly.type
_entity_poly.pdbx_seq_one_letter_code
_entity_poly.pdbx_strand_id
1 'polypeptide(L)'
;MIDARTHAAALAEHREGLAAAQVDPALRPALDELLAEVADHPADAALGSLLDHLLQHAQSDGLELDLLAEAAAMWTEGVSLYTEIGAVRADVEAALADPAQPDAAARYCGATVRLRKLGERVHGKHLEIQDLGRRLAEMRHVPEHPRQGNLPLDAWGWGDVFLARRTDAFVRAAFATADTPATRATAFGVLSGHAANAAGSAYLGKVVGGPRRSHRFRDRIARNTVGAYLAQLRPDAGDFRRLAATLRYDAAPEARLPDEAAAFLTEVLGRTYDLGATAPPPDLRLGYGRLVRQLELLGTFRQPPRPKLPAPVFVQRLWADPAHPPDAVVTTETATPPAVADSGLGPATYSGPAVPPYQRPPSATDSTRDSDNQCGSFWIGVLGFLAFVGTLGGVCWEQWGNGTSCTFWDKHVSDNFRHAFETSLSPEEQAALASQYQQLTPEEFARGADVPQLTQLVGLLFDFQARLWEGLRKAGGYLAGCGLTAPDGRLRYPLYRQFLAVPSSGDNITPRRPEADPVAVFYRYPLTPLEEPSDGGGGLPVGTDPGWLLRESTAAVTALWTGIAEGASGEANPDLDADRFRRYDCWAPGGSIDDDPVDVRVLDYGET
;
A
#
# COMPACT_ATOMS: atom_id res chain seq x y z
N MET A 1 3.01 14.85 7.96
CA MET A 1 2.14 14.61 6.78
C MET A 1 1.40 13.29 6.92
N ILE A 2 0.06 13.32 6.96
CA ILE A 2 -0.79 12.12 7.02
C ILE A 2 -1.03 11.48 5.63
N ASP A 3 -1.57 10.25 5.60
CA ASP A 3 -1.89 9.52 4.36
C ASP A 3 -3.07 10.13 3.59
N ALA A 4 -3.09 9.97 2.26
CA ALA A 4 -4.15 10.50 1.39
C ALA A 4 -5.54 9.95 1.74
N ARG A 5 -5.64 8.70 2.20
CA ARG A 5 -6.93 8.14 2.66
C ARG A 5 -7.38 8.73 3.99
N THR A 6 -6.45 9.13 4.86
CA THR A 6 -6.78 9.88 6.07
C THR A 6 -7.39 11.22 5.72
N HIS A 7 -6.81 11.95 4.75
CA HIS A 7 -7.37 13.21 4.23
C HIS A 7 -8.76 13.01 3.63
N ALA A 8 -8.95 11.98 2.79
CA ALA A 8 -10.25 11.70 2.18
C ALA A 8 -11.32 11.34 3.23
N ALA A 9 -10.98 10.51 4.23
CA ALA A 9 -11.87 10.18 5.33
C ALA A 9 -12.20 11.41 6.19
N ALA A 10 -11.21 12.25 6.47
CA ALA A 10 -11.39 13.49 7.23
C ALA A 10 -12.26 14.49 6.48
N LEU A 11 -12.06 14.69 5.18
CA LEU A 11 -12.90 15.59 4.36
C LEU A 11 -14.38 15.18 4.40
N ALA A 12 -14.65 13.87 4.29
CA ALA A 12 -16.00 13.34 4.36
C ALA A 12 -16.61 13.54 5.77
N GLU A 13 -15.84 13.26 6.83
CA GLU A 13 -16.26 13.49 8.22
C GLU A 13 -16.51 14.98 8.51
N HIS A 14 -15.64 15.88 8.05
CA HIS A 14 -15.74 17.32 8.30
C HIS A 14 -17.00 17.90 7.66
N ARG A 15 -17.34 17.47 6.44
CA ARG A 15 -18.59 17.89 5.79
C ARG A 15 -19.82 17.49 6.60
N GLU A 16 -19.86 16.25 7.08
CA GLU A 16 -20.96 15.72 7.91
C GLU A 16 -21.00 16.40 9.29
N GLY A 17 -19.83 16.59 9.90
CA GLY A 17 -19.66 17.22 11.19
C GLY A 17 -20.06 18.69 11.20
N LEU A 18 -19.65 19.46 10.19
CA LEU A 18 -20.05 20.87 10.07
C LEU A 18 -21.54 21.01 9.76
N ALA A 19 -22.10 20.13 8.91
CA ALA A 19 -23.54 20.13 8.66
C ALA A 19 -24.35 19.97 9.97
N ALA A 20 -23.84 19.18 10.92
CA ALA A 20 -24.42 18.95 12.24
C ALA A 20 -23.95 19.93 13.34
N ALA A 21 -22.98 20.81 13.05
CA ALA A 21 -22.37 21.68 14.06
C ALA A 21 -23.35 22.73 14.57
N GLN A 22 -23.27 23.00 15.88
CA GLN A 22 -23.96 24.12 16.51
C GLN A 22 -23.13 25.39 16.30
N VAL A 23 -23.49 26.14 15.26
CA VAL A 23 -22.90 27.45 14.96
C VAL A 23 -23.91 28.55 15.28
N ASP A 24 -23.44 29.81 15.39
CA ASP A 24 -24.34 30.96 15.49
C ASP A 24 -25.39 30.91 14.36
N PRO A 25 -26.70 31.02 14.66
CA PRO A 25 -27.75 31.04 13.64
C PRO A 25 -27.52 32.07 12.51
N ALA A 26 -26.81 33.16 12.77
CA ALA A 26 -26.45 34.17 11.77
C ALA A 26 -25.41 33.66 10.75
N LEU A 27 -24.54 32.73 11.15
CA LEU A 27 -23.52 32.12 10.28
C LEU A 27 -24.05 30.92 9.51
N ARG A 28 -25.19 30.35 9.93
CA ARG A 28 -25.74 29.12 9.34
C ARG A 28 -26.00 29.21 7.83
N PRO A 29 -26.58 30.30 7.28
CA PRO A 29 -26.77 30.39 5.82
C PRO A 29 -25.46 30.31 5.04
N ALA A 30 -24.40 30.98 5.51
CA ALA A 30 -23.09 30.95 4.86
C ALA A 30 -22.45 29.56 4.95
N LEU A 31 -22.67 28.84 6.06
CA LEU A 31 -22.22 27.46 6.20
C LEU A 31 -22.94 26.53 5.22
N ASP A 32 -24.26 26.62 5.16
CA ASP A 32 -25.07 25.76 4.29
C ASP A 32 -24.75 26.02 2.80
N GLU A 33 -24.49 27.28 2.42
CA GLU A 33 -24.01 27.64 1.08
C GLU A 33 -22.63 27.02 0.80
N LEU A 34 -21.65 27.18 1.70
CA LEU A 34 -20.32 26.58 1.54
C LEU A 34 -20.40 25.05 1.39
N LEU A 35 -21.24 24.38 2.19
CA LEU A 35 -21.41 22.93 2.12
C LEU A 35 -22.08 22.48 0.82
N ALA A 36 -23.00 23.29 0.26
CA ALA A 36 -23.57 23.03 -1.05
C ALA A 36 -22.52 23.17 -2.16
N GLU A 37 -21.69 24.21 -2.12
CA GLU A 37 -20.58 24.39 -3.07
C GLU A 37 -19.57 23.24 -3.01
N VAL A 38 -19.21 22.78 -1.81
CA VAL A 38 -18.35 21.60 -1.62
C VAL A 38 -18.97 20.33 -2.20
N ALA A 39 -20.30 20.19 -2.12
CA ALA A 39 -21.01 19.05 -2.70
C ALA A 39 -21.05 19.11 -4.23
N ASP A 40 -21.17 20.31 -4.82
CA ASP A 40 -21.18 20.54 -6.27
C ASP A 40 -19.76 20.50 -6.88
N HIS A 41 -18.73 20.79 -6.08
CA HIS A 41 -17.32 20.83 -6.48
C HIS A 41 -16.43 19.85 -5.69
N PRO A 42 -16.71 18.52 -5.75
CA PRO A 42 -16.00 17.53 -4.94
C PRO A 42 -14.52 17.37 -5.33
N ALA A 43 -14.17 17.60 -6.61
CA ALA A 43 -12.79 17.56 -7.09
C ALA A 43 -11.94 18.66 -6.46
N ASP A 44 -12.48 19.88 -6.38
CA ASP A 44 -11.83 21.06 -5.83
C ASP A 44 -11.63 20.93 -4.31
N ALA A 45 -12.64 20.45 -3.59
CA ALA A 45 -12.52 20.14 -2.16
C ALA A 45 -11.48 19.03 -1.89
N ALA A 46 -11.46 17.97 -2.71
CA ALA A 46 -10.46 16.91 -2.60
C ALA A 46 -9.05 17.44 -2.88
N LEU A 47 -8.87 18.27 -3.91
CA LEU A 47 -7.61 18.91 -4.26
C LEU A 47 -7.07 19.75 -3.08
N GLY A 48 -7.91 20.60 -2.50
CA GLY A 48 -7.54 21.40 -1.33
C GLY A 48 -7.14 20.54 -0.13
N SER A 49 -7.85 19.43 0.10
CA SER A 49 -7.54 18.52 1.22
C SER A 49 -6.23 17.76 1.07
N LEU A 50 -5.73 17.61 -0.16
CA LEU A 50 -4.50 16.90 -0.50
C LEU A 50 -3.37 17.85 -0.92
N LEU A 51 -3.46 19.13 -0.58
CA LEU A 51 -2.50 20.14 -1.00
C LEU A 51 -1.08 19.85 -0.52
N ASP A 52 -0.91 19.30 0.68
CA ASP A 52 0.39 18.85 1.19
C ASP A 52 1.02 17.77 0.30
N HIS A 53 0.24 16.79 -0.14
CA HIS A 53 0.70 15.77 -1.09
C HIS A 53 1.03 16.37 -2.46
N LEU A 54 0.22 17.30 -2.97
CA LEU A 54 0.49 18.00 -4.22
C LEU A 54 1.82 18.74 -4.16
N LEU A 55 2.05 19.52 -3.10
CA LEU A 55 3.28 20.29 -2.90
C LEU A 55 4.50 19.39 -2.73
N GLN A 56 4.35 18.26 -2.01
CA GLN A 56 5.40 17.25 -1.90
C GLN A 56 5.80 16.68 -3.28
N HIS A 57 4.81 16.33 -4.11
CA HIS A 57 5.05 15.79 -5.45
C HIS A 57 5.61 16.78 -6.45
N ALA A 58 5.31 18.08 -6.27
CA ALA A 58 5.80 19.14 -7.14
C ALA A 58 7.32 19.25 -7.14
N GLN A 59 7.98 18.83 -6.06
CA GLN A 59 9.44 18.90 -5.89
C GLN A 59 10.10 17.53 -5.62
N SER A 60 9.33 16.44 -5.61
CA SER A 60 9.90 15.09 -5.49
C SER A 60 10.84 14.77 -6.65
N ASP A 61 11.87 13.96 -6.40
CA ASP A 61 12.76 13.43 -7.45
C ASP A 61 12.08 12.40 -8.37
N GLY A 62 10.91 11.87 -7.97
CA GLY A 62 10.14 10.88 -8.71
C GLY A 62 10.45 9.43 -8.34
N LEU A 63 11.43 9.17 -7.47
CA LEU A 63 11.91 7.82 -7.16
C LEU A 63 10.79 6.92 -6.61
N GLU A 64 9.99 7.42 -5.66
CA GLU A 64 8.86 6.67 -5.11
C GLU A 64 7.85 6.29 -6.20
N LEU A 65 7.56 7.22 -7.10
CA LEU A 65 6.58 7.01 -8.16
C LEU A 65 7.08 6.00 -9.20
N ASP A 66 8.36 6.02 -9.53
CA ASP A 66 8.99 5.05 -10.44
C ASP A 66 8.96 3.64 -9.85
N LEU A 67 9.37 3.49 -8.58
CA LEU A 67 9.32 2.21 -7.86
C LEU A 67 7.88 1.68 -7.75
N LEU A 68 6.93 2.57 -7.46
CA LEU A 68 5.51 2.22 -7.39
C LEU A 68 4.95 1.81 -8.76
N ALA A 69 5.33 2.49 -9.84
CA ALA A 69 4.92 2.16 -11.19
C ALA A 69 5.46 0.79 -11.63
N GLU A 70 6.72 0.52 -11.33
CA GLU A 70 7.36 -0.76 -11.59
C GLU A 70 6.68 -1.90 -10.78
N ALA A 71 6.45 -1.68 -9.48
CA ALA A 71 5.72 -2.63 -8.63
C ALA A 71 4.29 -2.89 -9.13
N ALA A 72 3.58 -1.86 -9.58
CA ALA A 72 2.21 -1.97 -10.11
C ALA A 72 2.17 -2.74 -11.44
N ALA A 73 3.18 -2.55 -12.30
CA ALA A 73 3.31 -3.31 -13.54
C ALA A 73 3.54 -4.80 -13.24
N MET A 74 4.48 -5.12 -12.34
CA MET A 74 4.73 -6.51 -11.90
C MET A 74 3.50 -7.13 -11.23
N TRP A 75 2.78 -6.36 -10.40
CA TRP A 75 1.54 -6.81 -9.77
C TRP A 75 0.48 -7.16 -10.83
N THR A 76 0.28 -6.27 -11.80
CA THR A 76 -0.69 -6.47 -12.89
C THR A 76 -0.35 -7.71 -13.72
N GLU A 77 0.93 -7.90 -14.02
CA GLU A 77 1.42 -9.10 -14.71
C GLU A 77 1.17 -10.38 -13.88
N GLY A 78 1.47 -10.35 -12.58
CA GLY A 78 1.22 -11.47 -11.68
C GLY A 78 -0.27 -11.82 -11.54
N VAL A 79 -1.16 -10.82 -11.52
CA VAL A 79 -2.62 -11.02 -11.51
C VAL A 79 -3.11 -11.57 -12.85
N SER A 80 -2.56 -11.10 -13.98
CA SER A 80 -2.84 -11.67 -15.32
C SER A 80 -2.44 -13.14 -15.37
N LEU A 81 -1.24 -13.49 -14.90
CA LEU A 81 -0.76 -14.87 -14.82
C LEU A 81 -1.70 -15.74 -13.97
N TYR A 82 -2.03 -15.28 -12.75
CA TYR A 82 -2.98 -15.95 -11.86
C TYR A 82 -4.34 -16.23 -12.52
N THR A 83 -4.86 -15.23 -13.25
CA THR A 83 -6.16 -15.31 -13.91
C THR A 83 -6.12 -16.28 -15.10
N GLU A 84 -5.06 -16.24 -15.91
CA GLU A 84 -4.90 -17.12 -17.07
C GLU A 84 -4.71 -18.58 -16.67
N ILE A 85 -3.98 -18.86 -15.59
CA ILE A 85 -3.86 -20.22 -15.05
C ILE A 85 -5.20 -20.72 -14.53
N GLY A 86 -5.96 -19.87 -13.84
CA GLY A 86 -7.33 -20.20 -13.44
C GLY A 86 -8.22 -20.57 -14.62
N ALA A 87 -8.10 -19.86 -15.75
CA ALA A 87 -8.85 -20.16 -16.97
C ALA A 87 -8.37 -21.47 -17.63
N VAL A 88 -7.05 -21.72 -17.70
CA VAL A 88 -6.47 -22.99 -18.18
C VAL A 88 -6.99 -24.16 -17.35
N ARG A 89 -6.95 -24.03 -16.02
CA ARG A 89 -7.43 -25.04 -15.09
C ARG A 89 -8.91 -25.32 -15.29
N ALA A 90 -9.74 -24.28 -15.37
CA ALA A 90 -11.18 -24.43 -15.61
C ALA A 90 -11.49 -25.15 -16.93
N ASP A 91 -10.75 -24.87 -18.00
CA ASP A 91 -10.93 -25.53 -19.29
C ASP A 91 -10.49 -26.99 -19.27
N VAL A 92 -9.39 -27.31 -18.57
CA VAL A 92 -8.93 -28.70 -18.35
C VAL A 92 -9.95 -29.47 -17.50
N GLU A 93 -10.41 -28.89 -16.39
CA GLU A 93 -11.44 -29.49 -15.52
C GLU A 93 -12.73 -29.75 -16.30
N ALA A 94 -13.21 -28.79 -17.08
CA ALA A 94 -14.43 -28.93 -17.86
C ALA A 94 -14.31 -30.02 -18.93
N ALA A 95 -13.18 -30.09 -19.64
CA ALA A 95 -12.93 -31.11 -20.65
C ALA A 95 -12.86 -32.52 -20.04
N LEU A 96 -12.23 -32.66 -18.87
CA LEU A 96 -12.08 -33.96 -18.20
C LEU A 96 -13.34 -34.40 -17.44
N ALA A 97 -14.20 -33.47 -17.02
CA ALA A 97 -15.45 -33.80 -16.33
C ALA A 97 -16.51 -34.39 -17.26
N ASP A 98 -16.49 -34.02 -18.55
CA ASP A 98 -17.36 -34.58 -19.58
C ASP A 98 -16.58 -34.80 -20.90
N PRO A 99 -15.74 -35.84 -20.96
CA PRO A 99 -14.82 -36.06 -22.07
C PRO A 99 -15.52 -36.51 -23.37
N ALA A 100 -16.83 -36.82 -23.29
CA ALA A 100 -17.65 -37.18 -24.44
C ALA A 100 -18.20 -35.96 -25.20
N GLN A 101 -18.04 -34.73 -24.67
CA GLN A 101 -18.48 -33.54 -25.41
C GLN A 101 -17.67 -33.35 -26.70
N PRO A 102 -18.31 -32.95 -27.81
CA PRO A 102 -17.63 -32.78 -29.09
C PRO A 102 -16.43 -31.82 -29.09
N ASP A 103 -16.41 -30.85 -28.17
CA ASP A 103 -15.35 -29.84 -28.05
C ASP A 103 -14.36 -30.10 -26.90
N ALA A 104 -14.52 -31.19 -26.12
CA ALA A 104 -13.69 -31.46 -24.95
C ALA A 104 -12.19 -31.59 -25.29
N ALA A 105 -11.86 -32.38 -26.32
CA ALA A 105 -10.49 -32.55 -26.81
C ALA A 105 -9.88 -31.22 -27.28
N ALA A 106 -10.64 -30.44 -28.06
CA ALA A 106 -10.20 -29.15 -28.56
C ALA A 106 -9.97 -28.14 -27.42
N ARG A 107 -10.85 -28.13 -26.40
CA ARG A 107 -10.74 -27.29 -25.21
C ARG A 107 -9.50 -27.65 -24.38
N TYR A 108 -9.25 -28.93 -24.14
CA TYR A 108 -8.05 -29.42 -23.44
C TYR A 108 -6.77 -29.06 -24.19
N CYS A 109 -6.69 -29.37 -25.49
CA CYS A 109 -5.55 -29.01 -26.34
C CYS A 109 -5.31 -27.50 -26.34
N GLY A 110 -6.34 -26.68 -26.48
CA GLY A 110 -6.25 -25.22 -26.39
C GLY A 110 -5.71 -24.73 -25.04
N ALA A 111 -6.13 -25.34 -23.94
CA ALA A 111 -5.65 -25.01 -22.59
C ALA A 111 -4.15 -25.32 -22.42
N THR A 112 -3.68 -26.47 -22.90
CA THR A 112 -2.25 -26.85 -22.84
C THR A 112 -1.36 -25.93 -23.68
N VAL A 113 -1.84 -25.47 -24.85
CA VAL A 113 -1.13 -24.47 -25.67
C VAL A 113 -1.00 -23.13 -24.95
N ARG A 114 -2.08 -22.64 -24.32
CA ARG A 114 -2.03 -21.39 -23.55
C ARG A 114 -1.06 -21.52 -22.37
N LEU A 115 -1.04 -22.67 -21.71
CA LEU A 115 -0.12 -22.92 -20.60
C LEU A 115 1.35 -22.89 -21.01
N ARG A 116 1.69 -23.40 -22.21
CA ARG A 116 3.05 -23.28 -22.76
C ARG A 116 3.45 -21.82 -22.97
N LYS A 117 2.57 -21.02 -23.58
CA LYS A 117 2.80 -19.58 -23.82
C LYS A 117 3.00 -18.80 -22.51
N LEU A 118 2.37 -19.23 -21.42
CA LEU A 118 2.61 -18.63 -20.10
C LEU A 118 4.04 -18.85 -19.63
N GLY A 119 4.64 -20.02 -19.87
CA GLY A 119 6.03 -20.31 -19.51
C GLY A 119 7.05 -19.42 -20.20
N GLU A 120 6.83 -19.10 -21.48
CA GLU A 120 7.68 -18.17 -22.24
C GLU A 120 7.60 -16.74 -21.66
N ARG A 121 6.39 -16.30 -21.28
CA ARG A 121 6.16 -14.95 -20.74
C ARG A 121 6.85 -14.69 -19.40
N VAL A 122 6.93 -15.69 -18.54
CA VAL A 122 7.49 -15.52 -17.19
C VAL A 122 9.00 -15.65 -17.16
N HIS A 123 9.63 -16.14 -18.24
CA HIS A 123 11.07 -16.38 -18.29
C HIS A 123 11.87 -15.12 -17.94
N GLY A 124 12.82 -15.23 -17.02
CA GLY A 124 13.66 -14.11 -16.57
C GLY A 124 13.04 -13.22 -15.47
N LYS A 125 11.72 -13.24 -15.26
CA LYS A 125 11.01 -12.31 -14.34
C LYS A 125 11.48 -12.34 -12.89
N HIS A 126 12.02 -13.46 -12.41
CA HIS A 126 12.59 -13.56 -11.07
C HIS A 126 13.72 -12.54 -10.79
N LEU A 127 14.54 -12.18 -11.79
CA LEU A 127 15.64 -11.23 -11.62
C LEU A 127 15.10 -9.80 -11.48
N GLU A 128 14.07 -9.46 -12.25
CA GLU A 128 13.37 -8.17 -12.14
C GLU A 128 12.78 -8.01 -10.72
N ILE A 129 12.12 -9.05 -10.22
CA ILE A 129 11.49 -9.05 -8.89
C ILE A 129 12.53 -8.96 -7.78
N GLN A 130 13.65 -9.68 -7.88
CA GLN A 130 14.76 -9.60 -6.92
C GLN A 130 15.43 -8.23 -6.93
N ASP A 131 15.63 -7.62 -8.11
CA ASP A 131 16.20 -6.29 -8.22
C ASP A 131 15.30 -5.21 -7.59
N LEU A 132 14.00 -5.24 -7.92
CA LEU A 132 13.03 -4.33 -7.31
C LEU A 132 12.96 -4.54 -5.79
N GLY A 133 12.94 -5.81 -5.33
CA GLY A 133 12.97 -6.16 -3.92
C GLY A 133 14.15 -5.51 -3.20
N ARG A 134 15.36 -5.70 -3.73
CA ARG A 134 16.59 -5.11 -3.19
C ARG A 134 16.53 -3.58 -3.12
N ARG A 135 16.07 -2.90 -4.19
CA ARG A 135 15.95 -1.43 -4.20
C ARG A 135 14.95 -0.91 -3.16
N LEU A 136 13.83 -1.61 -2.98
CA LEU A 136 12.81 -1.27 -1.97
C LEU A 136 13.30 -1.51 -0.55
N ALA A 137 14.13 -2.52 -0.31
CA ALA A 137 14.69 -2.83 1.01
C ALA A 137 15.57 -1.70 1.55
N GLU A 138 16.17 -0.88 0.66
CA GLU A 138 16.98 0.27 1.05
C GLU A 138 16.12 1.48 1.52
N MET A 139 14.81 1.44 1.27
CA MET A 139 13.83 2.47 1.66
C MET A 139 14.20 3.91 1.26
N ARG A 140 15.02 4.10 0.22
CA ARG A 140 15.48 5.42 -0.23
C ARG A 140 14.35 6.33 -0.72
N HIS A 141 13.20 5.77 -1.07
CA HIS A 141 11.99 6.51 -1.43
C HIS A 141 11.35 7.26 -0.26
N VAL A 142 11.81 7.04 0.98
CA VAL A 142 11.38 7.81 2.16
C VAL A 142 12.50 8.82 2.53
N PRO A 143 12.45 10.05 1.99
CA PRO A 143 13.51 11.04 2.19
C PRO A 143 13.62 11.49 3.65
N GLU A 144 14.78 12.05 4.00
CA GLU A 144 14.97 12.71 5.29
C GLU A 144 14.15 13.99 5.35
N HIS A 145 13.68 14.33 6.55
CA HIS A 145 13.08 15.63 6.77
C HIS A 145 14.21 16.69 6.77
N PRO A 146 14.06 17.85 6.11
CA PRO A 146 15.14 18.83 6.00
C PRO A 146 15.66 19.36 7.35
N ARG A 147 14.78 19.49 8.36
CA ARG A 147 15.17 19.73 9.77
C ARG A 147 16.21 18.75 10.30
N GLN A 148 16.18 17.46 9.93
CA GLN A 148 17.12 16.44 10.39
C GLN A 148 18.56 16.79 10.01
N GLY A 149 18.76 17.50 8.89
CA GLY A 149 20.08 17.94 8.43
C GLY A 149 20.44 19.38 8.81
N ASN A 150 19.67 20.04 9.70
CA ASN A 150 19.79 21.48 9.99
C ASN A 150 19.77 22.35 8.73
N LEU A 151 19.00 21.95 7.71
CA LEU A 151 18.95 22.69 6.45
C LEU A 151 18.23 24.04 6.65
N PRO A 152 18.71 25.12 6.01
CA PRO A 152 18.00 26.41 5.98
C PRO A 152 16.68 26.30 5.21
N LEU A 153 15.72 27.20 5.48
CA LEU A 153 14.35 27.13 4.95
C LEU A 153 14.28 27.18 3.40
N ASP A 154 15.21 27.89 2.76
CA ASP A 154 15.33 27.97 1.30
C ASP A 154 15.73 26.63 0.64
N ALA A 155 16.23 25.68 1.42
CA ALA A 155 16.53 24.32 1.00
C ALA A 155 15.39 23.32 1.29
N TRP A 156 14.29 23.76 1.91
CA TRP A 156 13.17 22.87 2.23
C TRP A 156 12.24 22.70 1.03
N GLY A 157 11.67 21.50 0.90
CA GLY A 157 10.58 21.27 -0.05
C GLY A 157 9.30 21.97 0.41
N TRP A 158 8.46 22.40 -0.54
CA TRP A 158 7.19 23.09 -0.29
C TRP A 158 6.21 22.25 0.53
N GLY A 159 6.25 20.93 0.43
CA GLY A 159 5.47 20.05 1.31
C GLY A 159 5.84 20.25 2.79
N ASP A 160 7.14 20.32 3.09
CA ASP A 160 7.61 20.53 4.46
C ASP A 160 7.42 21.99 4.91
N VAL A 161 7.65 22.97 4.03
CA VAL A 161 7.36 24.39 4.33
C VAL A 161 5.88 24.58 4.68
N PHE A 162 4.97 24.05 3.85
CA PHE A 162 3.53 24.14 4.03
C PHE A 162 3.06 23.56 5.35
N LEU A 163 3.66 22.45 5.80
CA LEU A 163 3.28 21.80 7.05
C LEU A 163 3.89 22.50 8.28
N ALA A 164 4.99 23.22 8.13
CA ALA A 164 5.74 23.74 9.28
C ALA A 164 5.74 25.27 9.42
N ARG A 165 5.15 26.02 8.47
CA ARG A 165 5.11 27.48 8.45
C ARG A 165 3.73 28.00 8.06
N ARG A 166 3.29 29.07 8.73
CA ARG A 166 2.14 29.89 8.31
C ARG A 166 0.86 29.11 7.97
N THR A 167 0.61 28.04 8.70
CA THR A 167 -0.40 27.01 8.40
C THR A 167 -1.84 27.49 8.60
N ASP A 168 -2.13 28.26 9.65
CA ASP A 168 -3.44 28.92 9.86
C ASP A 168 -3.58 30.10 8.88
N ALA A 169 -2.52 30.90 8.73
CA ALA A 169 -2.49 32.01 7.80
C ALA A 169 -2.80 31.59 6.36
N PHE A 170 -2.33 30.42 5.92
CA PHE A 170 -2.65 29.87 4.61
C PHE A 170 -4.14 29.58 4.44
N VAL A 171 -4.78 28.98 5.45
CA VAL A 171 -6.23 28.71 5.42
C VAL A 171 -7.01 30.01 5.28
N ARG A 172 -6.65 31.03 6.08
CA ARG A 172 -7.30 32.34 6.01
C ARG A 172 -7.08 33.03 4.67
N ALA A 173 -5.86 32.96 4.13
CA ALA A 173 -5.55 33.50 2.81
C ALA A 173 -6.36 32.80 1.71
N ALA A 174 -6.57 31.48 1.82
CA ALA A 174 -7.41 30.73 0.88
C ALA A 174 -8.86 31.23 0.88
N PHE A 175 -9.49 31.37 2.06
CA PHE A 175 -10.85 31.92 2.17
C PHE A 175 -10.94 33.38 1.71
N ALA A 176 -9.93 34.20 2.01
CA ALA A 176 -9.90 35.61 1.60
C ALA A 176 -9.66 35.79 0.09
N THR A 177 -9.14 34.79 -0.59
CA THR A 177 -8.85 34.81 -2.04
C THR A 177 -9.96 34.14 -2.85
N ALA A 178 -10.74 33.23 -2.24
CA ALA A 178 -11.77 32.46 -2.92
C ALA A 178 -12.98 33.33 -3.32
N ASP A 179 -13.24 33.40 -4.63
CA ASP A 179 -14.27 34.25 -5.25
C ASP A 179 -15.33 33.45 -6.03
N THR A 180 -15.02 32.22 -6.44
CA THR A 180 -15.92 31.30 -7.15
C THR A 180 -16.33 30.11 -6.25
N PRO A 181 -17.45 29.42 -6.56
CA PRO A 181 -17.83 28.20 -5.84
C PRO A 181 -16.73 27.14 -5.82
N ALA A 182 -15.98 26.99 -6.92
CA ALA A 182 -14.87 26.05 -7.02
C ALA A 182 -13.69 26.43 -6.11
N THR A 183 -13.29 27.71 -6.08
CA THR A 183 -12.20 28.17 -5.20
C THR A 183 -12.62 28.17 -3.73
N ARG A 184 -13.90 28.39 -3.41
CA ARG A 184 -14.45 28.21 -2.05
C ARG A 184 -14.44 26.75 -1.61
N ALA A 185 -14.82 25.82 -2.49
CA ALA A 185 -14.68 24.38 -2.22
C ALA A 185 -13.22 23.99 -2.00
N THR A 186 -12.28 24.53 -2.79
CA THR A 186 -10.84 24.33 -2.58
C THR A 186 -10.40 24.86 -1.22
N ALA A 187 -10.82 26.07 -0.82
CA ALA A 187 -10.50 26.66 0.48
C ALA A 187 -11.03 25.80 1.65
N PHE A 188 -12.23 25.25 1.53
CA PHE A 188 -12.75 24.28 2.49
C PHE A 188 -11.89 23.01 2.55
N GLY A 189 -11.47 22.49 1.39
CA GLY A 189 -10.51 21.39 1.31
C GLY A 189 -9.22 21.69 2.09
N VAL A 190 -8.63 22.86 1.87
CA VAL A 190 -7.41 23.33 2.57
C VAL A 190 -7.62 23.36 4.08
N LEU A 191 -8.75 23.90 4.55
CA LEU A 191 -9.12 23.87 5.97
C LEU A 191 -9.22 22.45 6.52
N SER A 192 -9.86 21.54 5.77
CA SER A 192 -9.98 20.13 6.12
C SER A 192 -8.60 19.47 6.24
N GLY A 193 -7.72 19.68 5.27
CA GLY A 193 -6.35 19.14 5.27
C GLY A 193 -5.49 19.69 6.42
N HIS A 194 -5.63 20.99 6.73
CA HIS A 194 -5.01 21.61 7.89
C HIS A 194 -5.41 20.90 9.20
N ALA A 195 -6.71 20.78 9.46
CA ALA A 195 -7.20 20.18 10.69
C ALA A 195 -6.86 18.68 10.79
N ALA A 196 -6.93 17.96 9.67
CA ALA A 196 -6.57 16.55 9.60
C ALA A 196 -5.09 16.31 9.88
N ASN A 197 -4.18 17.13 9.34
CA ASN A 197 -2.76 17.05 9.68
C ASN A 197 -2.51 17.43 11.16
N ALA A 198 -3.13 18.51 11.66
CA ALA A 198 -2.95 18.95 13.05
C ALA A 198 -3.33 17.86 14.08
N ALA A 199 -4.46 17.19 13.88
CA ALA A 199 -4.88 16.07 14.73
C ALA A 199 -4.10 14.79 14.43
N GLY A 200 -3.85 14.50 13.16
CA GLY A 200 -3.28 13.23 12.73
C GLY A 200 -1.80 13.09 13.00
N SER A 201 -1.01 14.13 12.74
CA SER A 201 0.41 14.13 13.09
C SER A 201 0.61 14.03 14.60
N ALA A 202 -0.29 14.59 15.41
CA ALA A 202 -0.26 14.43 16.86
C ALA A 202 -0.50 12.96 17.29
N TYR A 203 -1.45 12.27 16.67
CA TYR A 203 -1.66 10.84 16.90
C TYR A 203 -0.45 10.02 16.45
N LEU A 204 0.07 10.29 15.24
CA LEU A 204 1.24 9.62 14.68
C LEU A 204 2.46 9.78 15.58
N GLY A 205 2.76 11.00 16.04
CA GLY A 205 3.87 11.27 16.96
C GLY A 205 3.85 10.36 18.19
N LYS A 206 2.67 10.10 18.78
CA LYS A 206 2.53 9.20 19.92
C LYS A 206 2.80 7.73 19.59
N VAL A 207 2.21 7.20 18.52
CA VAL A 207 2.34 5.77 18.18
C VAL A 207 3.67 5.43 17.51
N VAL A 208 4.30 6.44 16.88
CA VAL A 208 5.63 6.36 16.29
C VAL A 208 6.71 6.51 17.37
N GLY A 209 6.49 7.37 18.37
CA GLY A 209 7.44 7.70 19.42
C GLY A 209 8.17 9.04 19.23
N GLY A 210 7.75 9.83 18.25
CA GLY A 210 8.30 11.15 17.97
C GLY A 210 7.98 11.58 16.54
N PRO A 211 8.55 12.72 16.11
CA PRO A 211 8.25 13.30 14.81
C PRO A 211 8.89 12.53 13.66
N ARG A 212 8.38 12.78 12.45
CA ARG A 212 8.88 12.21 11.19
C ARG A 212 10.39 12.40 11.02
N ARG A 213 10.97 13.54 11.44
CA ARG A 213 12.43 13.77 11.33
C ARG A 213 13.29 12.78 12.14
N SER A 214 12.74 12.20 13.21
CA SER A 214 13.47 11.23 14.04
C SER A 214 13.18 9.79 13.64
N HIS A 215 11.97 9.54 13.14
CA HIS A 215 11.44 8.18 12.95
C HIS A 215 10.78 7.98 11.58
N ARG A 216 11.31 8.58 10.51
CA ARG A 216 10.68 8.66 9.18
C ARG A 216 10.14 7.34 8.60
N PHE A 217 10.87 6.23 8.74
CA PHE A 217 10.44 4.95 8.20
C PHE A 217 9.26 4.40 8.99
N ARG A 218 9.33 4.48 10.31
CA ARG A 218 8.25 4.09 11.22
C ARG A 218 7.02 4.97 11.01
N ASP A 219 7.20 6.28 10.88
CA ASP A 219 6.16 7.25 10.53
C ASP A 219 5.46 6.87 9.21
N ARG A 220 6.24 6.52 8.17
CA ARG A 220 5.68 6.06 6.89
C ARG A 220 4.80 4.82 7.04
N ILE A 221 5.24 3.81 7.81
CA ILE A 221 4.41 2.62 8.06
C ILE A 221 3.17 2.98 8.89
N ALA A 222 3.33 3.82 9.91
CA ALA A 222 2.25 4.25 10.79
C ALA A 222 1.16 5.02 10.01
N ARG A 223 1.52 6.01 9.18
CA ARG A 223 0.54 6.79 8.41
C ARG A 223 -0.21 5.92 7.39
N ASN A 224 0.46 5.01 6.69
CA ASN A 224 -0.19 4.07 5.77
C ASN A 224 -1.16 3.13 6.53
N THR A 225 -0.78 2.71 7.73
CA THR A 225 -1.60 1.86 8.62
C THR A 225 -2.83 2.59 9.13
N VAL A 226 -2.68 3.82 9.62
CA VAL A 226 -3.78 4.68 10.05
C VAL A 226 -4.73 4.96 8.89
N GLY A 227 -4.21 5.30 7.71
CA GLY A 227 -5.01 5.48 6.50
C GLY A 227 -5.81 4.23 6.12
N ALA A 228 -5.21 3.04 6.24
CA ALA A 228 -5.91 1.77 5.97
C ALA A 228 -6.99 1.47 7.01
N TYR A 229 -6.78 1.82 8.28
CA TYR A 229 -7.79 1.70 9.32
C TYR A 229 -8.97 2.65 9.09
N LEU A 230 -8.70 3.92 8.81
CA LEU A 230 -9.74 4.90 8.55
C LEU A 230 -10.51 4.58 7.26
N ALA A 231 -9.86 4.02 6.25
CA ALA A 231 -10.52 3.50 5.06
C ALA A 231 -11.50 2.35 5.36
N GLN A 232 -11.28 1.56 6.42
CA GLN A 232 -12.26 0.55 6.87
C GLN A 232 -13.45 1.17 7.60
N LEU A 233 -13.25 2.29 8.30
CA LEU A 233 -14.32 3.05 8.95
C LEU A 233 -15.14 3.88 7.94
N ARG A 234 -14.48 4.40 6.91
CA ARG A 234 -15.03 5.23 5.83
C ARG A 234 -14.77 4.60 4.45
N PRO A 235 -15.39 3.44 4.14
CA PRO A 235 -15.16 2.73 2.88
C PRO A 235 -15.63 3.54 1.65
N ASP A 236 -16.52 4.51 1.86
CA ASP A 236 -16.95 5.47 0.84
C ASP A 236 -15.82 6.40 0.39
N ALA A 237 -14.92 6.78 1.28
CA ALA A 237 -13.83 7.72 0.99
C ALA A 237 -12.44 7.05 0.86
N GLY A 238 -12.27 5.85 1.41
CA GLY A 238 -10.96 5.19 1.57
C GLY A 238 -10.39 4.46 0.34
N ASP A 239 -11.05 4.49 -0.82
CA ASP A 239 -10.56 3.81 -2.03
C ASP A 239 -9.70 4.72 -2.91
N PHE A 240 -8.44 4.34 -3.14
CA PHE A 240 -7.50 5.13 -3.95
C PHE A 240 -7.98 5.37 -5.39
N ARG A 241 -8.66 4.40 -6.03
CA ARG A 241 -9.17 4.60 -7.40
C ARG A 241 -10.29 5.62 -7.42
N ARG A 242 -11.19 5.58 -6.44
CA ARG A 242 -12.25 6.56 -6.30
C ARG A 242 -11.68 7.95 -6.03
N LEU A 243 -10.67 8.06 -5.17
CA LEU A 243 -10.01 9.34 -4.89
C LEU A 243 -9.31 9.89 -6.15
N ALA A 244 -8.56 9.06 -6.87
CA ALA A 244 -7.96 9.43 -8.15
C ALA A 244 -9.03 9.89 -9.16
N ALA A 245 -10.12 9.14 -9.31
CA ALA A 245 -11.22 9.48 -10.21
C ALA A 245 -11.92 10.79 -9.84
N THR A 246 -12.05 11.08 -8.53
CA THR A 246 -12.63 12.35 -8.04
C THR A 246 -11.76 13.54 -8.43
N LEU A 247 -10.44 13.37 -8.40
CA LEU A 247 -9.51 14.42 -8.80
C LEU A 247 -9.45 14.61 -10.33
N ARG A 248 -9.98 13.70 -11.15
CA ARG A 248 -9.95 13.88 -12.61
C ARG A 248 -11.05 14.87 -13.05
N TYR A 249 -10.64 16.09 -13.37
CA TYR A 249 -11.52 17.12 -13.94
C TYR A 249 -12.00 16.81 -15.37
N ASP A 250 -11.28 15.94 -16.10
CA ASP A 250 -11.63 15.54 -17.46
C ASP A 250 -11.29 14.06 -17.76
N ALA A 251 -11.63 13.62 -18.97
CA ALA A 251 -11.35 12.28 -19.47
C ALA A 251 -10.04 12.20 -20.31
N ALA A 252 -9.18 13.22 -20.26
CA ALA A 252 -7.90 13.18 -20.97
C ALA A 252 -7.04 12.02 -20.42
N PRO A 253 -6.08 11.44 -21.19
CA PRO A 253 -5.25 10.35 -20.69
C PRO A 253 -4.39 10.75 -19.49
N GLU A 254 -3.79 11.94 -19.55
CA GLU A 254 -2.99 12.52 -18.48
C GLU A 254 -3.84 13.49 -17.64
N ALA A 255 -3.72 13.40 -16.32
CA ALA A 255 -4.43 14.31 -15.44
C ALA A 255 -3.87 15.74 -15.58
N ARG A 256 -4.75 16.72 -15.77
CA ARG A 256 -4.39 18.13 -15.86
C ARG A 256 -5.05 18.94 -14.75
N LEU A 257 -4.26 19.79 -14.10
CA LEU A 257 -4.76 20.76 -13.13
C LEU A 257 -5.43 21.92 -13.89
N PRO A 258 -6.69 22.27 -13.60
CA PRO A 258 -7.35 23.41 -14.21
C PRO A 258 -6.58 24.72 -13.96
N ASP A 259 -6.59 25.61 -14.96
CA ASP A 259 -5.85 26.87 -14.90
C ASP A 259 -6.31 27.78 -13.75
N GLU A 260 -7.63 27.81 -13.49
CA GLU A 260 -8.22 28.56 -12.38
C GLU A 260 -7.73 28.04 -11.02
N ALA A 261 -7.75 26.73 -10.79
CA ALA A 261 -7.24 26.12 -9.57
C ALA A 261 -5.73 26.37 -9.38
N ALA A 262 -4.93 26.28 -10.46
CA ALA A 262 -3.51 26.58 -10.42
C ALA A 262 -3.24 28.05 -10.08
N ALA A 263 -3.99 28.97 -10.68
CA ALA A 263 -3.88 30.41 -10.41
C ALA A 263 -4.25 30.74 -8.97
N PHE A 264 -5.38 30.20 -8.48
CA PHE A 264 -5.83 30.35 -7.11
C PHE A 264 -4.76 29.89 -6.10
N LEU A 265 -4.26 28.66 -6.23
CA LEU A 265 -3.25 28.14 -5.31
C LEU A 265 -1.94 28.94 -5.36
N THR A 266 -1.52 29.39 -6.54
CA THR A 266 -0.33 30.23 -6.71
C THR A 266 -0.50 31.58 -6.00
N GLU A 267 -1.67 32.20 -6.13
CA GLU A 267 -1.97 33.46 -5.46
C GLU A 267 -2.00 33.29 -3.93
N VAL A 268 -2.63 32.23 -3.42
CA VAL A 268 -2.67 31.95 -1.99
C VAL A 268 -1.26 31.70 -1.43
N LEU A 269 -0.40 30.95 -2.14
CA LEU A 269 1.00 30.78 -1.77
C LEU A 269 1.74 32.13 -1.71
N GLY A 270 1.61 32.97 -2.74
CA GLY A 270 2.27 34.28 -2.79
C GLY A 270 1.77 35.29 -1.75
N ARG A 271 0.50 35.19 -1.33
CA ARG A 271 -0.06 36.00 -0.24
C ARG A 271 0.38 35.51 1.15
N THR A 272 0.70 34.24 1.27
CA THR A 272 0.99 33.60 2.57
C THR A 272 2.47 33.59 2.89
N TYR A 273 3.35 33.27 1.95
CA TYR A 273 4.77 33.03 2.25
C TYR A 273 5.66 34.15 1.71
N ASP A 274 6.76 34.43 2.43
CA ASP A 274 7.86 35.22 1.87
C ASP A 274 8.65 34.36 0.86
N LEU A 275 8.35 34.57 -0.43
CA LEU A 275 9.01 33.85 -1.52
C LEU A 275 10.51 34.15 -1.66
N GLY A 276 11.03 35.17 -0.97
CA GLY A 276 12.46 35.44 -0.86
C GLY A 276 13.17 34.56 0.19
N ALA A 277 12.42 33.96 1.11
CA ALA A 277 12.94 33.14 2.22
C ALA A 277 12.73 31.62 2.00
N THR A 278 11.93 31.24 1.01
CA THR A 278 11.62 29.84 0.67
C THR A 278 12.32 29.39 -0.61
N ALA A 279 12.30 28.08 -0.88
CA ALA A 279 12.66 27.54 -2.18
C ALA A 279 11.81 28.17 -3.32
N PRO A 280 12.28 28.14 -4.59
CA PRO A 280 11.50 28.63 -5.73
C PRO A 280 10.09 28.03 -5.76
N PRO A 281 9.06 28.80 -6.20
CA PRO A 281 7.68 28.32 -6.23
C PRO A 281 7.53 26.94 -6.91
N PRO A 282 6.64 26.07 -6.39
CA PRO A 282 6.54 24.69 -6.86
C PRO A 282 5.81 24.63 -8.21
N ASP A 283 6.16 23.66 -9.05
CA ASP A 283 5.37 23.34 -10.24
C ASP A 283 4.11 22.55 -9.82
N LEU A 284 3.02 23.27 -9.58
CA LEU A 284 1.74 22.70 -9.15
C LEU A 284 1.16 21.72 -10.17
N ARG A 285 1.41 21.90 -11.47
CA ARG A 285 0.89 21.00 -12.51
C ARG A 285 1.65 19.68 -12.51
N LEU A 286 2.98 19.73 -12.37
CA LEU A 286 3.79 18.54 -12.19
C LEU A 286 3.39 17.78 -10.92
N GLY A 287 3.24 18.50 -9.80
CA GLY A 287 2.83 17.91 -8.53
C GLY A 287 1.47 17.24 -8.61
N TYR A 288 0.50 17.91 -9.22
CA TYR A 288 -0.84 17.36 -9.44
C TYR A 288 -0.83 16.10 -10.33
N GLY A 289 -0.10 16.12 -11.45
CA GLY A 289 0.01 14.96 -12.34
C GLY A 289 0.60 13.74 -11.64
N ARG A 290 1.64 13.95 -10.82
CA ARG A 290 2.28 12.91 -10.00
C ARG A 290 1.37 12.39 -8.89
N LEU A 291 0.64 13.28 -8.19
CA LEU A 291 -0.34 12.91 -7.17
C LEU A 291 -1.43 11.98 -7.73
N VAL A 292 -2.10 12.39 -8.81
CA VAL A 292 -3.15 11.57 -9.44
C VAL A 292 -2.57 10.23 -9.89
N ARG A 293 -1.39 10.25 -10.52
CA ARG A 293 -0.71 9.03 -10.95
C ARG A 293 -0.39 8.09 -9.78
N GLN A 294 0.09 8.62 -8.66
CA GLN A 294 0.38 7.82 -7.47
C GLN A 294 -0.89 7.13 -6.95
N LEU A 295 -2.01 7.86 -6.86
CA LEU A 295 -3.29 7.31 -6.40
C LEU A 295 -3.81 6.20 -7.32
N GLU A 296 -3.69 6.36 -8.64
CA GLU A 296 -4.05 5.32 -9.61
C GLU A 296 -3.21 4.06 -9.44
N LEU A 297 -1.90 4.22 -9.27
CA LEU A 297 -0.97 3.12 -9.07
C LEU A 297 -1.22 2.40 -7.74
N LEU A 298 -1.45 3.13 -6.65
CA LEU A 298 -1.85 2.55 -5.35
C LEU A 298 -3.15 1.76 -5.47
N GLY A 299 -4.07 2.21 -6.32
CA GLY A 299 -5.31 1.49 -6.64
C GLY A 299 -5.11 0.15 -7.36
N THR A 300 -3.92 -0.19 -7.87
CA THR A 300 -3.68 -1.45 -8.59
C THR A 300 -3.55 -2.66 -7.67
N PHE A 301 -3.07 -2.46 -6.44
CA PHE A 301 -2.70 -3.54 -5.50
C PHE A 301 -3.91 -4.15 -4.78
N ARG A 302 -4.74 -4.88 -5.54
CA ARG A 302 -5.88 -5.63 -4.99
C ARG A 302 -5.63 -7.12 -5.09
N GLN A 303 -5.71 -7.82 -3.96
CA GLN A 303 -5.56 -9.27 -3.93
C GLN A 303 -6.65 -9.92 -4.79
N PRO A 304 -6.31 -10.81 -5.75
CA PRO A 304 -7.32 -11.52 -6.50
C PRO A 304 -8.15 -12.44 -5.58
N PRO A 305 -9.39 -12.83 -5.99
CA PRO A 305 -10.18 -13.77 -5.22
C PRO A 305 -9.43 -15.09 -5.03
N ARG A 306 -9.65 -15.78 -3.92
CA ARG A 306 -9.04 -17.10 -3.66
C ARG A 306 -9.37 -18.07 -4.81
N PRO A 307 -8.46 -18.99 -5.17
CA PRO A 307 -8.75 -20.02 -6.17
C PRO A 307 -9.98 -20.82 -5.74
N LYS A 308 -10.88 -21.10 -6.69
CA LYS A 308 -12.00 -22.02 -6.45
C LYS A 308 -11.45 -23.44 -6.30
N LEU A 309 -12.03 -24.26 -5.44
CA LEU A 309 -11.69 -25.69 -5.38
C LEU A 309 -11.97 -26.37 -6.74
N PRO A 310 -11.25 -27.44 -7.10
CA PRO A 310 -11.59 -28.24 -8.27
C PRO A 310 -13.02 -28.81 -8.18
N ALA A 311 -13.58 -29.21 -9.33
CA ALA A 311 -14.90 -29.85 -9.35
C ALA A 311 -14.96 -31.08 -8.41
N PRO A 312 -16.12 -31.38 -7.78
CA PRO A 312 -16.25 -32.44 -6.78
C PRO A 312 -15.74 -33.81 -7.22
N VAL A 313 -15.86 -34.15 -8.51
CA VAL A 313 -15.35 -35.41 -9.07
C VAL A 313 -13.82 -35.54 -8.92
N PHE A 314 -13.07 -34.46 -9.12
CA PHE A 314 -11.63 -34.44 -8.93
C PHE A 314 -11.26 -34.38 -7.46
N VAL A 315 -12.03 -33.63 -6.65
CA VAL A 315 -11.82 -33.61 -5.20
C VAL A 315 -12.00 -35.01 -4.60
N GLN A 316 -13.06 -35.71 -4.98
CA GLN A 316 -13.26 -37.08 -4.52
C GLN A 316 -12.11 -37.97 -4.97
N ARG A 317 -11.66 -37.92 -6.23
CA ARG A 317 -10.56 -38.76 -6.72
C ARG A 317 -9.21 -38.42 -6.08
N LEU A 318 -8.90 -37.15 -5.88
CA LEU A 318 -7.64 -36.70 -5.29
C LEU A 318 -7.54 -37.05 -3.80
N TRP A 319 -8.64 -36.95 -3.05
CA TRP A 319 -8.66 -37.17 -1.60
C TRP A 319 -9.42 -38.46 -1.19
N ALA A 320 -9.65 -39.40 -2.12
CA ALA A 320 -10.41 -40.64 -1.89
C ALA A 320 -9.66 -41.69 -1.06
N ASP A 321 -8.33 -41.69 -1.06
CA ASP A 321 -7.51 -42.62 -0.30
C ASP A 321 -7.00 -41.95 0.99
N PRO A 322 -7.58 -42.23 2.17
CA PRO A 322 -7.13 -41.66 3.43
C PRO A 322 -5.77 -42.19 3.88
N ALA A 323 -5.29 -43.31 3.32
CA ALA A 323 -3.99 -43.90 3.63
C ALA A 323 -2.85 -43.26 2.80
N HIS A 324 -3.20 -42.68 1.64
CA HIS A 324 -2.30 -41.93 0.77
C HIS A 324 -2.96 -40.61 0.35
N PRO A 325 -3.23 -39.69 1.30
CA PRO A 325 -3.71 -38.38 0.93
C PRO A 325 -2.68 -37.74 -0.02
N PRO A 326 -3.11 -36.91 -0.98
CA PRO A 326 -2.17 -36.18 -1.81
C PRO A 326 -1.27 -35.40 -0.87
N ASP A 327 0.05 -35.53 -1.06
CA ASP A 327 1.03 -34.89 -0.20
C ASP A 327 0.67 -33.41 -0.09
N ALA A 328 0.37 -32.97 1.12
CA ALA A 328 0.06 -31.57 1.36
C ALA A 328 1.27 -30.78 0.84
N VAL A 329 1.04 -29.94 -0.16
CA VAL A 329 2.07 -29.03 -0.60
C VAL A 329 2.20 -27.98 0.50
N VAL A 330 3.06 -28.30 1.46
CA VAL A 330 3.39 -27.46 2.59
C VAL A 330 4.13 -26.24 2.05
N THR A 331 3.40 -25.15 1.82
CA THR A 331 4.02 -23.84 1.83
C THR A 331 4.28 -23.48 3.29
N THR A 332 5.18 -22.54 3.54
CA THR A 332 5.54 -22.13 4.91
C THR A 332 4.35 -21.70 5.78
N GLU A 333 3.15 -21.51 5.21
CA GLU A 333 1.91 -21.26 5.96
C GLU A 333 1.02 -22.49 6.18
N THR A 334 0.98 -23.48 5.28
CA THR A 334 0.25 -24.74 5.52
C THR A 334 1.00 -25.71 6.44
N ALA A 335 2.26 -25.42 6.79
CA ALA A 335 3.00 -26.06 7.88
C ALA A 335 2.48 -25.65 9.28
N THR A 336 1.61 -24.65 9.35
CA THR A 336 1.09 -24.11 10.60
C THR A 336 -0.27 -24.77 10.90
N PRO A 337 -0.46 -25.38 12.09
CA PRO A 337 -1.72 -26.00 12.46
C PRO A 337 -2.92 -25.04 12.29
N PRO A 338 -4.13 -25.53 11.98
CA PRO A 338 -5.31 -24.69 11.71
C PRO A 338 -5.68 -23.72 12.86
N ALA A 339 -5.22 -23.96 14.09
CA ALA A 339 -5.34 -23.01 15.20
C ALA A 339 -4.48 -21.73 15.04
N VAL A 340 -3.61 -21.69 14.03
CA VAL A 340 -2.63 -20.64 13.73
C VAL A 340 -2.81 -20.08 12.30
N ALA A 341 -3.68 -20.68 11.49
CA ALA A 341 -3.99 -20.22 10.13
C ALA A 341 -4.69 -18.84 10.11
N ASP A 342 -5.40 -18.50 11.20
CA ASP A 342 -6.01 -17.18 11.41
C ASP A 342 -5.05 -16.14 12.02
N SER A 343 -3.84 -16.54 12.43
CA SER A 343 -2.79 -15.63 12.92
C SER A 343 -1.73 -15.29 11.86
N GLY A 344 -1.79 -15.94 10.69
CA GLY A 344 -1.12 -15.50 9.48
C GLY A 344 0.40 -15.31 9.60
N LEU A 345 1.08 -16.19 10.35
CA LEU A 345 2.50 -16.59 10.30
C LEU A 345 2.76 -17.39 11.59
N GLY A 346 3.32 -18.59 11.50
CA GLY A 346 3.86 -19.27 12.68
C GLY A 346 4.95 -18.38 13.32
N PRO A 347 5.06 -18.32 14.65
CA PRO A 347 6.13 -17.56 15.27
C PRO A 347 7.45 -18.16 14.83
N ALA A 348 8.35 -17.36 14.25
CA ALA A 348 9.76 -17.61 14.54
C ALA A 348 9.90 -17.34 16.03
N THR A 349 9.63 -18.35 16.85
CA THR A 349 9.84 -18.27 18.29
C THR A 349 11.31 -17.97 18.47
N TYR A 350 11.59 -16.74 18.86
CA TYR A 350 12.86 -16.38 19.46
C TYR A 350 13.22 -17.46 20.50
N SER A 351 14.27 -18.23 20.22
CA SER A 351 14.75 -19.33 21.04
C SER A 351 15.78 -18.88 22.09
N GLY A 352 15.82 -17.58 22.39
CA GLY A 352 16.69 -17.01 23.42
C GLY A 352 15.99 -16.81 24.78
N PRO A 353 16.73 -16.33 25.79
CA PRO A 353 16.21 -16.09 27.14
C PRO A 353 15.00 -15.14 27.11
N ALA A 354 13.95 -15.42 27.88
CA ALA A 354 12.72 -14.62 27.87
C ALA A 354 12.96 -13.11 28.01
N VAL A 355 12.99 -12.41 26.87
CA VAL A 355 13.07 -10.95 26.81
C VAL A 355 11.70 -10.38 26.42
N PRO A 356 11.37 -9.18 26.89
CA PRO A 356 10.19 -8.46 26.45
C PRO A 356 10.11 -8.36 24.91
N PRO A 357 8.91 -8.30 24.30
CA PRO A 357 8.75 -8.35 22.85
C PRO A 357 9.62 -7.36 22.06
N TYR A 358 9.92 -6.19 22.64
CA TYR A 358 10.73 -5.13 22.04
C TYR A 358 12.26 -5.39 22.01
N GLN A 359 12.74 -6.38 22.76
CA GLN A 359 14.15 -6.79 22.82
C GLN A 359 14.45 -8.05 21.98
N ARG A 360 13.44 -8.63 21.32
CA ARG A 360 13.63 -9.80 20.46
C ARG A 360 14.33 -9.36 19.16
N PRO A 361 15.29 -10.15 18.64
CA PRO A 361 15.78 -10.00 17.28
C PRO A 361 14.60 -10.05 16.30
N PRO A 362 14.68 -9.35 15.16
CA PRO A 362 13.63 -9.41 14.14
C PRO A 362 13.38 -10.87 13.76
N SER A 363 12.12 -11.29 13.79
CA SER A 363 11.74 -12.56 13.17
C SER A 363 11.66 -12.39 11.66
N ALA A 364 11.59 -13.52 10.94
CA ALA A 364 11.30 -13.54 9.51
C ALA A 364 9.95 -12.88 9.12
N THR A 365 9.15 -12.48 10.13
CA THR A 365 7.88 -11.77 9.99
C THR A 365 7.98 -10.26 10.28
N ASP A 366 9.09 -9.81 10.89
CA ASP A 366 9.31 -8.45 11.37
C ASP A 366 10.27 -7.64 10.48
N SER A 367 11.00 -8.30 9.57
CA SER A 367 11.96 -7.66 8.66
C SER A 367 11.68 -8.01 7.21
N THR A 368 11.67 -6.98 6.35
CA THR A 368 11.59 -7.10 4.89
C THR A 368 12.70 -7.99 4.31
N ARG A 369 13.83 -8.10 5.01
CA ARG A 369 15.02 -8.86 4.60
C ARG A 369 14.80 -10.37 4.49
N ASP A 370 13.88 -10.95 5.27
CA ASP A 370 13.61 -12.40 5.23
C ASP A 370 12.49 -12.78 4.25
N SER A 371 11.60 -11.84 3.91
CA SER A 371 10.61 -12.01 2.85
C SER A 371 11.21 -12.03 1.44
N ASP A 372 12.37 -11.38 1.24
CA ASP A 372 13.09 -11.38 -0.04
C ASP A 372 13.50 -12.79 -0.49
N ASN A 373 14.04 -13.60 0.43
CA ASN A 373 14.44 -14.98 0.15
C ASN A 373 13.23 -15.85 -0.23
N GLN A 374 12.07 -15.60 0.37
CA GLN A 374 10.85 -16.37 0.11
C GLN A 374 10.17 -15.96 -1.20
N CYS A 375 10.12 -14.67 -1.53
CA CYS A 375 9.53 -14.17 -2.78
C CYS A 375 10.36 -14.60 -4.01
N GLY A 376 11.69 -14.51 -3.92
CA GLY A 376 12.60 -14.98 -4.98
C GLY A 376 12.47 -16.49 -5.24
N SER A 377 12.48 -17.31 -4.18
CA SER A 377 12.29 -18.77 -4.29
C SER A 377 10.92 -19.16 -4.89
N PHE A 378 9.90 -18.35 -4.62
CA PHE A 378 8.54 -18.56 -5.11
C PHE A 378 8.45 -18.39 -6.63
N TRP A 379 8.99 -17.30 -7.18
CA TRP A 379 8.97 -17.03 -8.63
C TRP A 379 9.86 -17.98 -9.42
N ILE A 380 10.96 -18.46 -8.83
CA ILE A 380 11.75 -19.56 -9.39
C ILE A 380 10.89 -20.83 -9.49
N GLY A 381 10.08 -21.13 -8.47
CA GLY A 381 9.11 -22.23 -8.50
C GLY A 381 8.02 -22.06 -9.56
N VAL A 382 7.58 -20.82 -9.83
CA VAL A 382 6.62 -20.50 -10.90
C VAL A 382 7.20 -20.79 -12.29
N LEU A 383 8.46 -20.41 -12.50
CA LEU A 383 9.20 -20.67 -13.73
C LEU A 383 9.39 -22.18 -13.96
N GLY A 384 9.84 -22.91 -12.94
CA GLY A 384 10.03 -24.37 -13.01
C GLY A 384 8.73 -25.10 -13.36
N PHE A 385 7.60 -24.72 -12.74
CA PHE A 385 6.31 -25.32 -13.03
C PHE A 385 5.82 -25.02 -14.45
N LEU A 386 5.92 -23.78 -14.93
CA LEU A 386 5.42 -23.42 -16.25
C LEU A 386 6.28 -23.99 -17.39
N ALA A 387 7.60 -24.02 -17.22
CA ALA A 387 8.50 -24.71 -18.15
C ALA A 387 8.20 -26.22 -18.21
N PHE A 388 7.74 -26.80 -17.10
CA PHE A 388 7.42 -28.21 -16.97
C PHE A 388 6.03 -28.59 -17.51
N VAL A 389 4.96 -27.87 -17.15
CA VAL A 389 3.60 -28.23 -17.62
C VAL A 389 3.38 -27.86 -19.10
N GLY A 390 4.12 -26.88 -19.62
CA GLY A 390 4.15 -26.57 -21.07
C GLY A 390 4.71 -27.70 -21.95
N THR A 391 5.46 -28.64 -21.36
CA THR A 391 6.09 -29.78 -22.06
C THR A 391 5.30 -31.08 -21.98
N LEU A 392 4.33 -31.18 -21.04
CA LEU A 392 3.40 -32.29 -20.90
C LEU A 392 2.44 -32.47 -22.08
N GLY A 393 2.47 -31.52 -23.01
CA GLY A 393 1.86 -31.73 -24.29
C GLY A 393 2.49 -32.94 -25.01
N GLY A 394 3.64 -32.75 -25.68
CA GLY A 394 4.21 -33.69 -26.68
C GLY A 394 4.18 -35.18 -26.37
N VAL A 395 4.74 -35.53 -25.23
CA VAL A 395 5.36 -36.85 -25.00
C VAL A 395 4.44 -37.88 -24.34
N CYS A 396 3.32 -37.45 -23.76
CA CYS A 396 2.41 -38.34 -23.03
C CYS A 396 1.13 -38.68 -23.81
N TRP A 397 0.84 -37.98 -24.91
CA TRP A 397 -0.47 -38.08 -25.58
C TRP A 397 -0.76 -39.43 -26.20
N GLU A 398 0.19 -40.05 -26.89
CA GLU A 398 -0.01 -41.36 -27.51
C GLU A 398 -0.30 -42.44 -26.45
N GLN A 399 0.36 -42.34 -25.28
CA GLN A 399 0.17 -43.28 -24.18
C GLN A 399 -1.18 -43.05 -23.48
N TRP A 400 -1.56 -41.79 -23.23
CA TRP A 400 -2.86 -41.46 -22.66
C TRP A 400 -4.01 -41.80 -23.61
N GLY A 401 -3.92 -41.49 -24.91
CA GLY A 401 -4.95 -41.80 -25.91
C GLY A 401 -5.19 -43.31 -26.11
N ASN A 402 -4.22 -44.13 -25.71
CA ASN A 402 -4.33 -45.59 -25.64
C ASN A 402 -4.78 -46.11 -24.27
N GLY A 403 -5.13 -45.24 -23.32
CA GLY A 403 -5.58 -45.59 -21.97
C GLY A 403 -4.47 -46.08 -21.04
N THR A 404 -3.22 -45.75 -21.34
CA THR A 404 -2.03 -46.22 -20.57
C THR A 404 -1.36 -45.08 -19.79
N SER A 405 -0.66 -45.41 -18.70
CA SER A 405 0.13 -44.45 -17.93
C SER A 405 1.26 -43.87 -18.76
N CYS A 406 1.60 -42.60 -18.54
CA CYS A 406 2.70 -41.97 -19.26
C CYS A 406 4.04 -42.26 -18.57
N THR A 407 4.95 -42.96 -19.22
CA THR A 407 6.27 -43.29 -18.64
C THR A 407 7.14 -42.06 -18.38
N PHE A 408 6.99 -41.02 -19.20
CA PHE A 408 7.61 -39.72 -18.96
C PHE A 408 7.04 -39.05 -17.71
N TRP A 409 5.72 -39.12 -17.50
CA TRP A 409 5.08 -38.64 -16.28
C TRP A 409 5.56 -39.40 -15.04
N ASP A 410 5.55 -40.73 -15.10
CA ASP A 410 5.91 -41.58 -13.97
C ASP A 410 7.37 -41.35 -13.56
N LYS A 411 8.28 -41.16 -14.54
CA LYS A 411 9.70 -40.91 -14.31
C LYS A 411 10.04 -39.48 -13.92
N HIS A 412 9.31 -38.49 -14.44
CA HIS A 412 9.68 -37.08 -14.30
C HIS A 412 8.70 -36.22 -13.52
N VAL A 413 7.49 -36.68 -13.21
CA VAL A 413 6.49 -35.94 -12.44
C VAL A 413 6.34 -36.51 -11.03
N SER A 414 6.32 -37.84 -10.88
CA SER A 414 6.21 -38.49 -9.56
C SER A 414 7.45 -38.23 -8.68
N ASP A 415 8.64 -38.15 -9.28
CA ASP A 415 9.90 -37.89 -8.58
C ASP A 415 10.37 -36.41 -8.63
N ASN A 416 10.03 -35.61 -9.66
CA ASN A 416 10.63 -34.25 -9.82
C ASN A 416 9.80 -33.06 -9.36
N PHE A 417 8.60 -33.18 -8.81
CA PHE A 417 8.03 -32.00 -8.12
C PHE A 417 8.89 -31.56 -6.91
N ARG A 418 9.81 -32.43 -6.47
CA ARG A 418 10.83 -32.22 -5.43
C ARG A 418 12.17 -31.66 -5.96
N HIS A 419 12.49 -31.84 -7.24
CA HIS A 419 13.78 -31.48 -7.87
C HIS A 419 13.68 -30.55 -9.10
N ALA A 420 12.48 -30.16 -9.52
CA ALA A 420 12.23 -29.13 -10.53
C ALA A 420 12.85 -27.76 -10.17
N PHE A 421 13.39 -27.64 -8.97
CA PHE A 421 14.13 -26.50 -8.42
C PHE A 421 15.62 -26.49 -8.80
N GLU A 422 16.14 -27.52 -9.49
CA GLU A 422 17.59 -27.71 -9.73
C GLU A 422 17.99 -27.79 -11.21
N THR A 423 17.06 -28.04 -12.14
CA THR A 423 17.37 -28.20 -13.57
C THR A 423 16.35 -27.53 -14.48
N SER A 424 16.78 -26.52 -15.24
CA SER A 424 16.04 -25.94 -16.35
C SER A 424 16.25 -26.74 -17.63
N LEU A 425 15.19 -27.02 -18.39
CA LEU A 425 15.31 -27.57 -19.74
C LEU A 425 16.06 -26.60 -20.66
N SER A 426 16.96 -27.15 -21.48
CA SER A 426 17.68 -26.37 -22.48
C SER A 426 16.73 -25.84 -23.57
N PRO A 427 17.08 -24.72 -24.25
CA PRO A 427 16.28 -24.19 -25.35
C PRO A 427 16.02 -25.19 -26.50
N GLU A 428 16.95 -26.11 -26.72
CA GLU A 428 16.83 -27.18 -27.73
C GLU A 428 15.78 -28.24 -27.33
N GLU A 429 15.72 -28.61 -26.05
CA GLU A 429 14.68 -29.50 -25.52
C GLU A 429 13.30 -28.85 -25.60
N GLN A 430 13.19 -27.56 -25.28
CA GLN A 430 11.95 -26.80 -25.40
C GLN A 430 11.45 -26.73 -26.87
N ALA A 431 12.35 -26.51 -27.83
CA ALA A 431 12.02 -26.49 -29.26
C ALA A 431 11.64 -27.86 -29.81
N ALA A 432 12.35 -28.92 -29.40
CA ALA A 432 12.00 -30.30 -29.76
C ALA A 432 10.61 -30.69 -29.23
N LEU A 433 10.27 -30.30 -28.00
CA LEU A 433 8.95 -30.54 -27.39
C LEU A 433 7.82 -29.71 -28.03
N ALA A 434 8.12 -28.51 -28.50
CA ALA A 434 7.16 -27.66 -29.20
C ALA A 434 6.75 -28.22 -30.58
N SER A 435 7.67 -28.92 -31.25
CA SER A 435 7.45 -29.50 -32.59
C SER A 435 6.68 -30.83 -32.60
N GLN A 436 6.40 -31.42 -31.43
CA GLN A 436 5.66 -32.68 -31.28
C GLN A 436 4.14 -32.50 -31.04
N TYR A 437 3.57 -31.32 -31.36
CA TYR A 437 2.15 -31.06 -31.15
C TYR A 437 1.28 -31.86 -32.13
N GLN A 438 0.61 -32.91 -31.65
CA GLN A 438 -0.50 -33.57 -32.35
C GLN A 438 -1.82 -33.24 -31.63
N GLN A 439 -2.83 -32.78 -32.37
CA GLN A 439 -4.17 -32.60 -31.81
C GLN A 439 -4.78 -33.98 -31.54
N LEU A 440 -5.29 -34.19 -30.32
CA LEU A 440 -6.05 -35.39 -29.98
C LEU A 440 -7.39 -35.38 -30.73
N THR A 441 -7.77 -36.52 -31.29
CA THR A 441 -9.15 -36.71 -31.73
C THR A 441 -10.08 -36.81 -30.50
N PRO A 442 -11.39 -36.50 -30.64
CA PRO A 442 -12.36 -36.68 -29.56
C PRO A 442 -12.36 -38.10 -28.97
N GLU A 443 -12.17 -39.12 -29.81
CA GLU A 443 -12.14 -40.54 -29.40
C GLU A 443 -10.88 -40.92 -28.63
N GLU A 444 -9.72 -40.36 -28.97
CA GLU A 444 -8.48 -40.57 -28.22
C GLU A 444 -8.53 -39.86 -26.87
N PHE A 445 -9.06 -38.64 -26.82
CA PHE A 445 -9.23 -37.90 -25.58
C PHE A 445 -10.20 -38.61 -24.62
N ALA A 446 -11.35 -39.08 -25.12
CA ALA A 446 -12.32 -39.81 -24.31
C ALA A 446 -11.76 -41.11 -23.73
N ARG A 447 -10.89 -41.82 -24.46
CA ARG A 447 -10.21 -43.03 -23.97
C ARG A 447 -9.15 -42.73 -22.91
N GLY A 448 -8.48 -41.58 -22.99
CA GLY A 448 -7.44 -41.18 -22.05
C GLY A 448 -7.91 -40.41 -20.83
N ALA A 449 -9.13 -39.85 -20.84
CA ALA A 449 -9.60 -38.92 -19.83
C ALA A 449 -9.67 -39.48 -18.39
N ASP A 450 -9.83 -40.79 -18.22
CA ASP A 450 -9.89 -41.45 -16.91
C ASP A 450 -8.53 -41.87 -16.35
N VAL A 451 -7.43 -41.57 -17.03
CA VAL A 451 -6.07 -41.88 -16.57
C VAL A 451 -5.75 -41.06 -15.30
N PRO A 452 -5.26 -41.68 -14.20
CA PRO A 452 -4.99 -41.00 -12.92
C PRO A 452 -4.09 -39.76 -13.02
N GLN A 453 -3.13 -39.77 -13.95
CA GLN A 453 -2.24 -38.63 -14.22
C GLN A 453 -2.99 -37.34 -14.60
N LEU A 454 -4.14 -37.43 -15.28
CA LEU A 454 -4.93 -36.25 -15.66
C LEU A 454 -5.68 -35.66 -14.47
N THR A 455 -6.08 -36.49 -13.51
CA THR A 455 -6.61 -36.04 -12.22
C THR A 455 -5.50 -35.35 -11.40
N GLN A 456 -4.28 -35.90 -11.40
CA GLN A 456 -3.12 -35.26 -10.76
C GLN A 456 -2.79 -33.91 -11.40
N LEU A 457 -2.89 -33.78 -12.74
CA LEU A 457 -2.70 -32.50 -13.45
C LEU A 457 -3.67 -31.41 -12.96
N VAL A 458 -4.94 -31.75 -12.73
CA VAL A 458 -5.92 -30.81 -12.15
C VAL A 458 -5.48 -30.34 -10.76
N GLY A 459 -5.02 -31.27 -9.91
CA GLY A 459 -4.46 -30.95 -8.59
C GLY A 459 -3.25 -30.01 -8.68
N LEU A 460 -2.29 -30.33 -9.56
CA LEU A 460 -1.10 -29.51 -9.80
C LEU A 460 -1.43 -28.09 -10.27
N LEU A 461 -2.40 -27.93 -11.18
CA LEU A 461 -2.85 -26.61 -11.65
C LEU A 461 -3.56 -25.81 -10.56
N PHE A 462 -4.36 -26.48 -9.71
CA PHE A 462 -4.97 -25.85 -8.53
C PHE A 462 -3.90 -25.36 -7.54
N ASP A 463 -2.95 -26.22 -7.19
CA ASP A 463 -1.85 -25.91 -6.27
C ASP A 463 -0.99 -24.76 -6.79
N PHE A 464 -0.74 -24.76 -8.09
CA PHE A 464 0.01 -23.69 -8.74
C PHE A 464 -0.72 -22.34 -8.69
N GLN A 465 -2.03 -22.36 -8.96
CA GLN A 465 -2.86 -21.16 -8.83
C GLN A 465 -2.92 -20.66 -7.38
N ALA A 466 -3.01 -21.57 -6.40
CA ALA A 466 -2.98 -21.23 -4.98
C ALA A 466 -1.64 -20.62 -4.56
N ARG A 467 -0.53 -21.20 -5.04
CA ARG A 467 0.83 -20.67 -4.88
C ARG A 467 0.94 -19.24 -5.42
N LEU A 468 0.47 -18.96 -6.63
CA LEU A 468 0.46 -17.59 -7.17
C LEU A 468 -0.37 -16.61 -6.36
N TRP A 469 -1.53 -17.05 -5.86
CA TRP A 469 -2.32 -16.25 -4.95
C TRP A 469 -1.55 -15.91 -3.66
N GLU A 470 -0.87 -16.89 -3.07
CA GLU A 470 -0.01 -16.69 -1.89
C GLU A 470 1.20 -15.78 -2.21
N GLY A 471 1.84 -15.97 -3.37
CA GLY A 471 2.96 -15.14 -3.83
C GLY A 471 2.56 -13.66 -3.97
N LEU A 472 1.41 -13.38 -4.58
CA LEU A 472 0.83 -12.03 -4.62
C LEU A 472 0.54 -11.49 -3.22
N ARG A 473 0.01 -12.33 -2.32
CA ARG A 473 -0.24 -11.91 -0.93
C ARG A 473 1.06 -11.56 -0.20
N LYS A 474 2.12 -12.34 -0.39
CA LYS A 474 3.46 -12.07 0.18
C LYS A 474 4.06 -10.79 -0.41
N ALA A 475 4.02 -10.62 -1.73
CA ALA A 475 4.49 -9.41 -2.40
C ALA A 475 3.74 -8.17 -1.88
N GLY A 476 2.42 -8.23 -1.73
CA GLY A 476 1.65 -7.14 -1.14
C GLY A 476 2.03 -6.83 0.31
N GLY A 477 2.42 -7.86 1.08
CA GLY A 477 2.96 -7.69 2.43
C GLY A 477 4.33 -7.00 2.42
N TYR A 478 5.22 -7.39 1.50
CA TYR A 478 6.53 -6.77 1.32
C TYR A 478 6.43 -5.29 0.98
N LEU A 479 5.61 -4.95 -0.02
CA LEU A 479 5.39 -3.56 -0.45
C LEU A 479 4.83 -2.70 0.69
N ALA A 480 3.93 -3.25 1.50
CA ALA A 480 3.40 -2.56 2.67
C ALA A 480 4.45 -2.45 3.79
N GLY A 481 5.31 -3.45 3.97
CA GLY A 481 6.41 -3.47 4.94
C GLY A 481 7.52 -2.47 4.63
N CYS A 482 7.78 -2.19 3.36
CA CYS A 482 8.67 -1.10 2.92
C CYS A 482 7.94 0.26 2.82
N GLY A 483 6.66 0.33 3.19
CA GLY A 483 5.87 1.55 3.15
C GLY A 483 5.56 2.06 1.74
N LEU A 484 5.74 1.26 0.69
CA LEU A 484 5.37 1.67 -0.67
C LEU A 484 3.84 1.65 -0.85
N THR A 485 3.16 0.69 -0.22
CA THR A 485 1.70 0.54 -0.28
C THR A 485 1.05 0.49 1.11
N ALA A 486 -0.27 0.49 1.12
CA ALA A 486 -1.10 0.31 2.30
C ALA A 486 -1.12 -1.15 2.80
N PRO A 487 -1.19 -1.40 4.12
CA PRO A 487 -1.34 -2.75 4.68
C PRO A 487 -2.79 -3.25 4.64
N ASP A 488 -3.46 -3.14 3.49
CA ASP A 488 -4.86 -3.52 3.34
C ASP A 488 -5.05 -5.01 3.64
N GLY A 489 -6.07 -5.34 4.44
CA GLY A 489 -6.31 -6.70 4.95
C GLY A 489 -5.28 -7.22 5.97
N ARG A 490 -4.31 -6.39 6.39
CA ARG A 490 -3.20 -6.79 7.29
C ARG A 490 -3.13 -6.03 8.60
N LEU A 491 -4.09 -5.16 8.92
CA LEU A 491 -4.12 -4.36 10.15
C LEU A 491 -3.99 -5.17 11.47
N ARG A 492 -4.33 -6.46 11.46
CA ARG A 492 -4.24 -7.33 12.64
C ARG A 492 -2.82 -7.84 12.93
N TYR A 493 -1.90 -7.72 11.98
CA TYR A 493 -0.53 -8.22 12.12
C TYR A 493 0.24 -7.35 13.13
N PRO A 494 1.17 -7.92 13.91
CA PRO A 494 1.88 -7.20 14.98
C PRO A 494 2.51 -5.87 14.54
N LEU A 495 3.17 -5.87 13.38
CA LEU A 495 3.81 -4.69 12.80
C LEU A 495 2.84 -3.51 12.65
N TYR A 496 1.60 -3.75 12.21
CA TYR A 496 0.65 -2.67 11.93
C TYR A 496 -0.24 -2.39 13.15
N ARG A 497 -0.63 -3.43 13.89
CA ARG A 497 -1.51 -3.32 15.06
C ARG A 497 -0.98 -2.35 16.11
N GLN A 498 0.34 -2.24 16.26
CA GLN A 498 0.97 -1.32 17.22
C GLN A 498 0.64 0.16 16.95
N PHE A 499 0.25 0.53 15.72
CA PHE A 499 -0.10 1.91 15.37
C PHE A 499 -1.59 2.22 15.56
N LEU A 500 -2.40 1.22 15.94
CA LEU A 500 -3.85 1.34 16.07
C LEU A 500 -4.30 1.63 17.51
N ALA A 501 -3.36 1.79 18.44
CA ALA A 501 -3.65 2.19 19.81
C ALA A 501 -2.45 2.92 20.42
N VAL A 502 -2.70 4.03 21.12
CA VAL A 502 -1.67 4.73 21.91
C VAL A 502 -1.09 3.79 23.00
N PRO A 503 0.25 3.65 23.12
CA PRO A 503 0.90 2.68 24.00
C PRO A 503 0.73 2.96 25.51
N SER A 504 0.80 1.92 26.35
CA SER A 504 0.19 1.90 27.70
C SER A 504 1.04 2.21 28.93
N SER A 505 2.34 2.49 28.86
CA SER A 505 3.12 2.77 30.10
C SER A 505 4.48 3.37 29.78
N GLY A 506 4.90 4.47 30.44
CA GLY A 506 6.26 5.05 30.40
C GLY A 506 6.75 5.57 29.02
N ASP A 507 6.20 5.01 27.95
CA ASP A 507 6.53 5.22 26.56
C ASP A 507 5.65 6.27 25.89
N ASN A 508 4.55 6.70 26.54
CA ASN A 508 3.71 7.79 26.02
C ASN A 508 4.33 9.18 26.25
N ILE A 509 5.61 9.24 26.59
CA ILE A 509 6.41 10.48 26.64
C ILE A 509 7.18 10.57 25.32
N THR A 510 6.97 11.66 24.60
CA THR A 510 7.58 11.94 23.30
C THR A 510 8.13 13.37 23.26
N PRO A 511 9.08 13.70 22.37
CA PRO A 511 9.69 12.85 21.35
C PRO A 511 10.89 12.04 21.84
N ARG A 512 11.11 10.88 21.22
CA ARG A 512 12.30 10.03 21.35
C ARG A 512 13.35 10.42 20.31
N ARG A 513 14.63 10.38 20.68
CA ARG A 513 15.77 10.67 19.77
C ARG A 513 15.82 9.68 18.59
N PRO A 514 16.46 10.04 17.47
CA PRO A 514 16.63 9.13 16.33
C PRO A 514 17.38 7.84 16.71
N GLU A 515 17.02 6.74 16.06
CA GLU A 515 17.74 5.46 16.16
C GLU A 515 19.02 5.47 15.31
N ALA A 516 20.07 4.76 15.73
CA ALA A 516 21.35 4.72 15.01
C ALA A 516 21.27 4.00 13.65
N ASP A 517 20.43 2.96 13.57
CA ASP A 517 20.11 2.26 12.32
C ASP A 517 18.58 2.19 12.16
N PRO A 518 17.95 3.27 11.65
CA PRO A 518 16.49 3.37 11.61
C PRO A 518 15.85 2.38 10.62
N VAL A 519 16.58 1.92 9.60
CA VAL A 519 16.08 0.90 8.65
C VAL A 519 16.00 -0.47 9.33
N ALA A 520 16.94 -0.81 10.20
CA ALA A 520 16.95 -2.11 10.87
C ALA A 520 15.95 -2.22 12.04
N VAL A 521 15.33 -1.12 12.50
CA VAL A 521 14.57 -1.11 13.76
C VAL A 521 13.19 -0.45 13.68
N PHE A 522 12.75 0.05 12.52
CA PHE A 522 11.46 0.77 12.40
C PHE A 522 10.23 -0.05 12.85
N TYR A 523 10.32 -1.39 12.81
CA TYR A 523 9.23 -2.29 13.19
C TYR A 523 8.89 -2.28 14.68
N ARG A 524 9.74 -1.72 15.54
CA ARG A 524 9.52 -1.62 16.99
C ARG A 524 9.40 -0.17 17.45
N TYR A 525 8.74 0.02 18.59
CA TYR A 525 8.69 1.33 19.25
C TYR A 525 10.10 1.76 19.68
N PRO A 526 10.51 3.02 19.46
CA PRO A 526 11.85 3.48 19.79
C PRO A 526 12.10 3.44 21.30
N LEU A 527 13.29 2.98 21.68
CA LEU A 527 13.75 2.90 23.08
C LEU A 527 14.89 3.89 23.36
N THR A 528 15.13 4.79 22.43
CA THR A 528 16.13 5.85 22.55
C THR A 528 15.79 6.80 23.69
N PRO A 529 16.78 7.56 24.19
CA PRO A 529 16.54 8.65 25.13
C PRO A 529 15.47 9.63 24.62
N LEU A 530 14.82 10.31 25.55
CA LEU A 530 13.94 11.43 25.20
C LEU A 530 14.77 12.57 24.61
N GLU A 531 14.19 13.28 23.67
CA GLU A 531 14.68 14.57 23.21
C GLU A 531 14.00 15.65 24.05
N GLU A 532 14.78 16.51 24.70
CA GLU A 532 14.24 17.62 25.46
C GLU A 532 14.10 18.90 24.60
N PRO A 533 13.03 19.70 24.78
CA PRO A 533 11.93 19.48 25.73
C PRO A 533 10.96 18.38 25.28
N SER A 534 10.64 17.47 26.20
CA SER A 534 9.61 16.45 26.03
C SER A 534 8.20 16.96 26.40
N ASP A 535 7.17 16.25 25.96
CA ASP A 535 5.76 16.56 26.28
C ASP A 535 5.32 16.14 27.69
N GLY A 536 6.24 15.60 28.50
CA GLY A 536 5.97 15.16 29.87
C GLY A 536 4.91 14.06 30.00
N GLY A 537 4.55 13.36 28.92
CA GLY A 537 3.50 12.33 28.90
C GLY A 537 2.08 12.88 28.71
N GLY A 538 1.94 14.17 28.40
CA GLY A 538 0.66 14.80 28.08
C GLY A 538 0.15 14.47 26.67
N GLY A 539 -1.12 14.75 26.39
CA GLY A 539 -1.64 14.95 25.02
C GLY A 539 -2.70 13.96 24.54
N LEU A 540 -2.52 12.65 24.78
CA LEU A 540 -3.42 11.59 24.27
C LEU A 540 -3.54 10.41 25.25
N PRO A 541 -4.75 9.98 25.64
CA PRO A 541 -4.94 8.83 26.53
C PRO A 541 -4.43 7.53 25.93
N VAL A 542 -3.91 6.65 26.79
CA VAL A 542 -3.55 5.27 26.46
C VAL A 542 -4.74 4.55 25.81
N GLY A 543 -4.47 3.75 24.77
CA GLY A 543 -5.48 2.95 24.09
C GLY A 543 -6.35 3.73 23.11
N THR A 544 -6.14 5.04 22.96
CA THR A 544 -6.84 5.84 21.94
C THR A 544 -6.57 5.27 20.55
N ASP A 545 -7.62 5.06 19.76
CA ASP A 545 -7.56 4.55 18.38
C ASP A 545 -7.55 5.69 17.35
N PRO A 546 -7.22 5.42 16.07
CA PRO A 546 -7.12 6.46 15.04
C PRO A 546 -8.43 7.21 14.76
N GLY A 547 -9.60 6.67 15.10
CA GLY A 547 -10.88 7.36 14.97
C GLY A 547 -10.99 8.62 15.85
N TRP A 548 -10.11 8.77 16.84
CA TRP A 548 -9.96 10.02 17.58
C TRP A 548 -9.56 11.20 16.68
N LEU A 549 -8.72 10.96 15.67
CA LEU A 549 -8.27 11.98 14.72
C LEU A 549 -9.46 12.67 14.06
N LEU A 550 -10.41 11.88 13.52
CA LEU A 550 -11.58 12.39 12.81
C LEU A 550 -12.47 13.27 13.70
N ARG A 551 -12.67 12.87 14.96
CA ARG A 551 -13.46 13.65 15.93
C ARG A 551 -12.76 14.96 16.31
N GLU A 552 -11.47 14.88 16.58
CA GLU A 552 -10.65 16.03 16.97
C GLU A 552 -10.52 17.04 15.82
N SER A 553 -10.28 16.57 14.60
CA SER A 553 -10.13 17.41 13.43
C SER A 553 -11.46 18.10 13.07
N THR A 554 -12.60 17.41 13.22
CA THR A 554 -13.93 18.03 13.02
C THR A 554 -14.17 19.23 13.94
N ALA A 555 -13.79 19.10 15.22
CA ALA A 555 -13.89 20.22 16.16
C ALA A 555 -12.97 21.39 15.76
N ALA A 556 -11.75 21.09 15.30
CA ALA A 556 -10.81 22.09 14.83
C ALA A 556 -11.29 22.81 13.55
N VAL A 557 -11.84 22.08 12.57
CA VAL A 557 -12.43 22.67 11.35
C VAL A 557 -13.57 23.61 11.73
N THR A 558 -14.47 23.18 12.62
CA THR A 558 -15.61 23.99 13.04
C THR A 558 -15.14 25.29 13.69
N ALA A 559 -14.21 25.21 14.64
CA ALA A 559 -13.69 26.38 15.35
C ALA A 559 -12.99 27.37 14.41
N LEU A 560 -12.12 26.89 13.52
CA LEU A 560 -11.38 27.74 12.60
C LEU A 560 -12.30 28.36 11.54
N TRP A 561 -13.24 27.59 10.97
CA TRP A 561 -14.22 28.15 10.04
C TRP A 561 -15.07 29.25 10.70
N THR A 562 -15.57 29.01 11.92
CA THR A 562 -16.35 30.02 12.65
C THR A 562 -15.55 31.29 12.86
N GLY A 563 -14.30 31.18 13.33
CA GLY A 563 -13.44 32.36 13.50
C GLY A 563 -13.16 33.11 12.19
N ILE A 564 -13.03 32.41 11.06
CA ILE A 564 -12.89 33.03 9.74
C ILE A 564 -14.18 33.77 9.34
N ALA A 565 -15.33 33.12 9.50
CA ALA A 565 -16.63 33.69 9.15
C ALA A 565 -16.99 34.91 10.00
N GLU A 566 -16.52 34.96 11.25
CA GLU A 566 -16.66 36.11 12.15
C GLU A 566 -15.63 37.22 11.89
N GLY A 567 -14.67 37.00 10.99
CA GLY A 567 -13.61 37.96 10.67
C GLY A 567 -12.54 38.10 11.75
N ALA A 568 -12.38 37.10 12.63
CA ALA A 568 -11.30 37.08 13.61
C ALA A 568 -9.93 37.08 12.91
N SER A 569 -8.95 37.76 13.49
CA SER A 569 -7.55 37.65 13.07
C SER A 569 -6.96 36.32 13.54
N GLY A 570 -6.00 35.78 12.79
CA GLY A 570 -5.20 34.65 13.28
C GLY A 570 -4.20 35.10 14.35
N GLU A 571 -3.95 34.21 15.32
CA GLU A 571 -3.10 34.50 16.49
C GLU A 571 -1.84 33.63 16.51
N ALA A 572 -1.93 32.38 16.04
CA ALA A 572 -0.83 31.43 16.02
C ALA A 572 -0.94 30.50 14.80
N ASN A 573 0.20 29.96 14.37
CA ASN A 573 0.26 28.94 13.33
C ASN A 573 0.69 27.61 13.98
N PRO A 574 -0.12 26.54 13.96
CA PRO A 574 0.30 25.24 14.47
C PRO A 574 1.27 24.54 13.49
N ASP A 575 2.32 23.91 14.01
CA ASP A 575 3.15 22.98 13.25
C ASP A 575 2.34 21.71 12.93
N LEU A 576 1.96 21.55 11.66
CA LEU A 576 1.11 20.45 11.18
C LEU A 576 1.85 19.12 11.07
N ASP A 577 3.18 19.11 11.19
CA ASP A 577 3.96 17.89 11.38
C ASP A 577 4.01 17.45 12.86
N ALA A 578 3.44 18.25 13.76
CA ALA A 578 3.40 18.02 15.20
C ALA A 578 4.77 17.66 15.78
N ASP A 579 5.81 18.39 15.32
CA ASP A 579 7.20 17.98 15.56
C ASP A 579 7.56 17.88 17.04
N ARG A 580 7.05 18.83 17.83
CA ARG A 580 7.26 18.89 19.28
C ARG A 580 6.16 18.16 20.02
N PHE A 581 4.89 18.45 19.71
CA PHE A 581 3.72 17.79 20.28
C PHE A 581 2.44 18.34 19.62
N ARG A 582 1.28 17.88 20.09
CA ARG A 582 -0.05 18.27 19.60
C ARG A 582 -0.24 19.79 19.65
N ARG A 583 -0.56 20.41 18.49
CA ARG A 583 -0.83 21.84 18.32
C ARG A 583 0.30 22.74 18.87
N TYR A 584 1.55 22.28 18.77
CA TYR A 584 2.66 23.17 19.02
C TYR A 584 2.73 24.24 17.94
N ASP A 585 3.09 25.46 18.31
CA ASP A 585 3.24 26.53 17.34
C ASP A 585 4.43 26.27 16.41
N CYS A 586 4.33 26.76 15.18
CA CYS A 586 5.42 26.76 14.22
C CYS A 586 6.68 27.32 14.88
N TRP A 587 7.80 26.64 14.69
CA TRP A 587 9.03 26.95 15.40
C TRP A 587 10.26 26.76 14.50
N ALA A 588 11.38 27.36 14.91
CA ALA A 588 12.70 27.17 14.33
C ALA A 588 13.73 26.87 15.44
N PRO A 589 14.80 26.11 15.13
CA PRO A 589 15.86 25.89 16.08
C PRO A 589 16.66 27.19 16.29
N GLY A 590 17.01 27.50 17.54
CA GLY A 590 17.98 28.56 17.86
C GLY A 590 19.45 28.12 17.70
N GLY A 591 19.66 26.80 17.58
CA GLY A 591 20.95 26.14 17.39
C GLY A 591 20.83 24.91 16.48
N SER A 592 21.50 23.81 16.84
CA SER A 592 21.35 22.54 16.13
C SER A 592 20.10 21.79 16.62
N ILE A 593 19.43 21.08 15.72
CA ILE A 593 18.36 20.13 16.07
C ILE A 593 18.88 18.97 16.94
N ASP A 594 20.18 18.72 16.90
CA ASP A 594 20.82 17.64 17.64
C ASP A 594 21.22 18.04 19.06
N ASP A 595 21.08 19.32 19.43
CA ASP A 595 21.37 19.81 20.78
C ASP A 595 20.42 19.18 21.83
N ASP A 596 20.83 19.13 23.10
CA ASP A 596 20.03 18.62 24.22
C ASP A 596 20.10 19.56 25.44
N PRO A 597 19.03 20.31 25.76
CA PRO A 597 17.77 20.41 25.02
C PRO A 597 17.95 21.10 23.67
N VAL A 598 17.03 20.83 22.73
CA VAL A 598 16.95 21.62 21.50
C VAL A 598 16.45 23.03 21.86
N ASP A 599 17.16 24.05 21.41
CA ASP A 599 16.71 25.43 21.56
C ASP A 599 15.56 25.73 20.59
N VAL A 600 14.37 26.00 21.13
CA VAL A 600 13.13 26.15 20.35
C VAL A 600 12.68 27.60 20.38
N ARG A 601 12.72 28.24 19.20
CA ARG A 601 12.14 29.57 18.98
C ARG A 601 10.80 29.44 18.28
N VAL A 602 9.72 29.79 18.99
CA VAL A 602 8.39 29.91 18.39
C VAL A 602 8.38 31.08 17.41
N LEU A 603 7.79 30.87 16.25
CA LEU A 603 7.70 31.84 15.17
C LEU A 603 6.48 32.74 15.36
N ASP A 604 6.63 34.02 15.03
CA ASP A 604 5.51 34.95 15.02
C ASP A 604 4.50 34.58 13.91
N TYR A 605 3.25 35.00 14.06
CA TYR A 605 2.18 34.64 13.12
C TYR A 605 2.47 35.03 11.65
N GLY A 606 3.20 36.12 11.42
CA GLY A 606 3.58 36.60 10.09
C GLY A 606 4.92 36.07 9.58
N GLU A 607 5.70 35.38 10.42
CA GLU A 607 7.05 34.93 10.09
C GLU A 607 7.00 33.70 9.17
N THR A 608 7.80 33.73 8.09
CA THR A 608 8.02 32.59 7.18
C THR A 608 9.30 31.88 7.55
#